data_AF-C3MUB8-F1
#
_entry.id   AF-C3MUB8-F1
#
_cell.length_a   1.000
_cell.length_b   1.000
_cell.length_c   1.000
_cell.angle_alpha   90.00
_cell.angle_beta   90.00
_cell.angle_gamma   90.00
#
_symmetry.space_group_name_H-M   'P 1'
#
loop_
_entity.id
_entity.type
_entity.pdbx_description
1 polymer ?
#
loop_
_entity_poly.entity_id
_entity_poly.type
_entity_poly.pdbx_seq_one_letter_code
_entity_poly.pdbx_strand_id
1 'polypeptide(L)'
;MQGKTEINMPDGRVADIFNVIKFLYGLSDRDIEILKLLLKSQNPLTMEEISSKLNITKSVVNKSILNLEKKNIIIKEKIETSKKGRRAYTYKVDSNYLNKKLLVDLDQLMKDLKVKIANVIGVEIEKTANI
;
A
#
# COMPACT_ATOMS: atom_id res chain seq x y z
N MET A 1 -16.10 12.68 3.37
CA MET A 1 -14.76 12.25 2.90
C MET A 1 -14.74 11.96 1.39
N GLN A 2 -15.75 12.38 0.61
CA GLN A 2 -15.70 12.32 -0.86
C GLN A 2 -14.69 13.37 -1.36
N GLY A 3 -13.83 13.00 -2.33
CA GLY A 3 -12.85 13.89 -2.99
C GLY A 3 -11.38 13.81 -2.52
N LYS A 4 -11.02 13.13 -1.43
CA LYS A 4 -9.61 13.09 -0.95
C LYS A 4 -8.72 12.02 -1.61
N THR A 5 -9.32 11.04 -2.28
CA THR A 5 -8.61 9.86 -2.81
C THR A 5 -8.68 9.77 -4.33
N GLU A 6 -9.21 10.79 -4.99
CA GLU A 6 -9.51 10.78 -6.41
C GLU A 6 -8.41 11.45 -7.23
N ILE A 7 -8.09 10.89 -8.39
CA ILE A 7 -7.14 11.41 -9.37
C ILE A 7 -7.88 11.61 -10.68
N ASN A 8 -7.74 12.79 -11.28
CA ASN A 8 -8.29 13.09 -12.60
C ASN A 8 -7.38 12.54 -13.70
N MET A 9 -7.96 11.74 -14.59
CA MET A 9 -7.29 11.18 -15.75
C MET A 9 -7.40 12.13 -16.96
N PRO A 10 -6.47 12.08 -17.93
CA PRO A 10 -6.49 12.95 -19.11
C PRO A 10 -7.74 12.83 -19.98
N ASP A 11 -8.43 11.69 -19.91
CA ASP A 11 -9.67 11.41 -20.64
C ASP A 11 -10.94 11.78 -19.87
N GLY A 12 -10.80 12.50 -18.76
CA GLY A 12 -11.91 12.95 -17.91
C GLY A 12 -12.42 11.91 -16.92
N ARG A 13 -11.85 10.69 -16.88
CA ARG A 13 -12.19 9.69 -15.86
C ARG A 13 -11.57 10.07 -14.51
N VAL A 14 -12.13 9.48 -13.45
CA VAL A 14 -11.60 9.59 -12.08
C VAL A 14 -11.12 8.23 -11.60
N ALA A 15 -9.92 8.17 -11.03
CA ALA A 15 -9.33 6.96 -10.45
C ALA A 15 -9.11 7.10 -8.93
N ASP A 16 -9.36 6.03 -8.17
CA ASP A 16 -9.00 5.97 -6.74
C ASP A 16 -7.48 5.77 -6.59
N ILE A 17 -6.81 6.60 -5.79
CA ILE A 17 -5.39 6.48 -5.41
C ILE A 17 -5.05 5.09 -4.87
N PHE A 18 -5.98 4.42 -4.19
CA PHE A 18 -5.76 3.05 -3.72
C PHE A 18 -5.63 2.05 -4.86
N ASN A 19 -6.18 2.31 -6.04
CA ASN A 19 -5.93 1.48 -7.23
C ASN A 19 -4.50 1.66 -7.74
N VAL A 20 -3.93 2.87 -7.63
CA VAL A 20 -2.52 3.12 -7.95
C VAL A 20 -1.61 2.39 -6.97
N ILE A 21 -1.89 2.49 -5.66
CA ILE A 21 -1.14 1.76 -4.63
C ILE A 21 -1.26 0.25 -4.84
N LYS A 22 -2.46 -0.23 -5.19
CA LYS A 22 -2.71 -1.63 -5.52
C LYS A 22 -1.84 -2.10 -6.68
N PHE A 23 -1.77 -1.32 -7.75
CA PHE A 23 -0.95 -1.59 -8.92
C PHE A 23 0.55 -1.57 -8.58
N LEU A 24 1.04 -0.48 -7.97
CA LEU A 24 2.45 -0.25 -7.66
C LEU A 24 3.06 -1.40 -6.85
N TYR A 25 2.26 -1.97 -5.97
CA TYR A 25 2.70 -3.01 -5.04
C TYR A 25 2.14 -4.39 -5.34
N GLY A 26 1.35 -4.59 -6.40
CA GLY A 26 0.71 -5.89 -6.70
C GLY A 26 -0.12 -6.42 -5.52
N LEU A 27 -0.96 -5.56 -4.95
CA LEU A 27 -1.82 -5.88 -3.82
C LEU A 27 -3.17 -6.43 -4.30
N SER A 28 -3.78 -7.29 -3.48
CA SER A 28 -5.18 -7.70 -3.67
C SER A 28 -6.15 -6.69 -3.06
N ASP A 29 -7.45 -6.81 -3.37
CA ASP A 29 -8.47 -5.96 -2.73
C ASP A 29 -8.52 -6.14 -1.22
N ARG A 30 -8.23 -7.35 -0.72
CA ARG A 30 -8.15 -7.64 0.72
C ARG A 30 -6.94 -6.96 1.37
N ASP A 31 -5.82 -6.90 0.68
CA ASP A 31 -4.64 -6.17 1.17
C ASP A 31 -4.95 -4.68 1.30
N ILE A 32 -5.64 -4.09 0.31
CA ILE A 32 -6.07 -2.68 0.34
C ILE A 32 -7.09 -2.42 1.45
N GLU A 33 -8.04 -3.31 1.67
CA GLU A 33 -9.02 -3.19 2.75
C GLU A 33 -8.36 -3.17 4.13
N ILE A 34 -7.41 -4.08 4.37
CA ILE A 34 -6.61 -4.13 5.61
C ILE A 34 -5.72 -2.90 5.73
N LEU A 35 -5.07 -2.46 4.65
CA LEU A 35 -4.27 -1.23 4.64
C LEU A 35 -5.13 -0.01 5.01
N LYS A 36 -6.32 0.12 4.41
CA LYS A 36 -7.28 1.20 4.72
C LYS A 36 -7.69 1.17 6.19
N LEU A 37 -7.90 -0.02 6.76
CA LEU A 37 -8.21 -0.16 8.19
C LEU A 37 -7.04 0.31 9.06
N LEU A 38 -5.81 -0.16 8.77
CA LEU A 38 -4.62 0.19 9.55
C LEU A 38 -4.31 1.69 9.48
N LEU A 39 -4.45 2.31 8.31
CA LEU A 39 -4.27 3.77 8.13
C LEU A 39 -5.29 4.61 8.93
N LYS A 40 -6.51 4.10 9.12
CA LYS A 40 -7.56 4.78 9.89
C LYS A 40 -7.45 4.53 11.40
N SER A 41 -6.69 3.52 11.80
CA SER A 41 -6.60 3.11 13.20
C SER A 41 -5.56 3.97 13.93
N GLN A 42 -5.95 4.55 15.06
CA GLN A 42 -5.03 5.32 15.91
C GLN A 42 -4.03 4.43 16.65
N ASN A 43 -4.45 3.19 16.96
CA ASN A 43 -3.64 2.23 17.70
C ASN A 43 -3.26 1.04 16.81
N PRO A 44 -2.09 0.40 17.05
CA PRO A 44 -1.71 -0.84 16.40
C PRO A 44 -2.75 -1.94 16.67
N LEU A 45 -3.08 -2.73 15.64
CA LEU A 45 -4.10 -3.78 15.73
C LEU A 45 -3.47 -5.18 15.69
N THR A 46 -4.06 -6.11 16.43
CA THR A 46 -3.80 -7.54 16.33
C THR A 46 -4.52 -8.17 15.12
N MET A 47 -4.10 -9.37 14.70
CA MET A 47 -4.85 -10.11 13.66
C MET A 47 -6.29 -10.42 14.07
N GLU A 48 -6.54 -10.60 15.36
CA GLU A 48 -7.87 -10.83 15.92
C GLU A 48 -8.77 -9.62 15.75
N GLU A 49 -8.27 -8.44 16.07
CA GLU A 49 -9.01 -7.19 15.89
C GLU A 49 -9.26 -6.89 14.41
N ILE A 50 -8.27 -7.11 13.53
CA ILE A 50 -8.44 -6.92 12.08
C ILE A 50 -9.51 -7.89 11.53
N SER A 51 -9.41 -9.17 11.91
CA SER A 51 -10.36 -10.22 11.53
C SER A 51 -11.78 -9.87 11.96
N SER A 52 -11.95 -9.41 13.20
CA SER A 52 -13.25 -9.01 13.74
C SER A 52 -13.79 -7.73 13.08
N LYS A 53 -12.95 -6.71 12.85
CA LYS A 53 -13.37 -5.43 12.27
C LYS A 53 -13.78 -5.53 10.80
N LEU A 54 -13.16 -6.43 10.04
CA LEU A 54 -13.45 -6.63 8.61
C LEU A 54 -14.36 -7.83 8.35
N ASN A 55 -14.75 -8.58 9.38
CA ASN A 55 -15.52 -9.82 9.27
C ASN A 55 -14.91 -10.82 8.26
N ILE A 56 -13.59 -11.04 8.37
CA ILE A 56 -12.83 -11.98 7.53
C ILE A 56 -12.04 -12.96 8.40
N THR A 57 -11.68 -14.11 7.86
CA THR A 57 -10.97 -15.14 8.64
C THR A 57 -9.53 -14.70 8.96
N LYS A 58 -9.00 -15.18 10.10
CA LYS A 58 -7.59 -14.95 10.48
C LYS A 58 -6.59 -15.42 9.42
N SER A 59 -6.94 -16.44 8.63
CA SER A 59 -6.12 -16.91 7.51
C SER A 59 -5.98 -15.85 6.41
N VAL A 60 -7.09 -15.21 6.02
CA VAL A 60 -7.09 -14.11 5.04
C VAL A 60 -6.28 -12.93 5.58
N VAL A 61 -6.49 -12.55 6.85
CA VAL A 61 -5.70 -11.50 7.50
C VAL A 61 -4.21 -11.83 7.45
N ASN A 62 -3.82 -13.04 7.86
CA ASN A 62 -2.42 -13.46 7.88
C ASN A 62 -1.79 -13.39 6.49
N LYS A 63 -2.49 -13.87 5.44
CA LYS A 63 -2.00 -13.79 4.05
C LYS A 63 -1.74 -12.34 3.64
N SER A 64 -2.67 -11.43 3.92
CA SER A 64 -2.53 -10.02 3.57
C SER A 64 -1.45 -9.30 4.39
N ILE A 65 -1.37 -9.56 5.69
CA ILE A 65 -0.31 -9.03 6.55
C ILE A 65 1.06 -9.46 6.06
N LEU A 66 1.25 -10.74 5.70
CA LEU A 66 2.53 -11.21 5.14
C LEU A 66 2.87 -10.50 3.83
N ASN A 67 1.89 -10.25 2.95
CA ASN A 67 2.13 -9.55 1.69
C ASN A 67 2.52 -8.09 1.92
N LEU A 68 1.84 -7.39 2.84
CA LEU A 68 2.14 -6.02 3.21
C LEU A 68 3.48 -5.89 3.95
N GLU A 69 3.81 -6.84 4.84
CA GLU A 69 5.08 -6.92 5.57
C GLU A 69 6.24 -7.12 4.59
N LYS A 70 6.12 -8.07 3.64
CA LYS A 70 7.11 -8.35 2.61
C LYS A 70 7.44 -7.12 1.74
N LYS A 71 6.49 -6.18 1.61
CA LYS A 71 6.62 -4.94 0.82
C LYS A 71 7.04 -3.75 1.67
N ASN A 72 7.32 -3.96 2.96
CA ASN A 72 7.65 -2.91 3.93
C ASN A 72 6.58 -1.81 3.99
N ILE A 73 5.29 -2.17 3.89
CA ILE A 73 4.17 -1.22 3.98
C ILE A 73 3.65 -1.09 5.42
N ILE A 74 3.76 -2.17 6.20
CA ILE A 74 3.30 -2.21 7.60
C ILE A 74 4.47 -2.48 8.53
N ILE A 75 4.33 -2.01 9.77
CA ILE A 75 5.24 -2.28 10.88
C ILE A 75 4.59 -3.37 11.75
N LYS A 76 5.39 -4.36 12.13
CA LYS A 76 5.02 -5.46 13.01
C LYS A 76 5.76 -5.34 14.33
N GLU A 77 5.01 -5.22 15.41
CA GLU A 77 5.56 -5.04 16.75
C GLU A 77 5.20 -6.23 17.62
N LYS A 78 6.15 -6.69 18.44
CA LYS A 78 5.92 -7.78 19.39
C LYS A 78 5.27 -7.23 20.64
N ILE A 79 4.22 -7.90 21.12
CA ILE A 79 3.59 -7.59 22.41
C ILE A 79 4.40 -8.28 23.52
N GLU A 80 4.86 -7.50 24.50
CA GLU A 80 5.71 -8.00 25.58
C GLU A 80 4.94 -8.87 26.59
N THR A 81 3.64 -8.60 26.79
CA THR A 81 2.80 -9.26 27.81
C THR A 81 1.90 -10.35 27.20
N SER A 82 2.48 -11.43 26.67
CA SER A 82 1.67 -12.60 26.31
C SER A 82 1.26 -13.38 27.57
N LYS A 83 -0.01 -13.31 27.99
CA LYS A 83 -0.56 -14.07 29.13
C LYS A 83 -0.49 -15.61 29.00
N LYS A 84 -0.01 -16.16 27.88
CA LYS A 84 -0.04 -17.61 27.55
C LYS A 84 1.16 -18.11 26.74
N GLY A 85 2.35 -17.50 26.86
CA GLY A 85 3.59 -18.01 26.24
C GLY A 85 3.68 -17.97 24.70
N ARG A 86 2.61 -17.61 23.99
CA ARG A 86 2.61 -17.42 22.53
C ARG A 86 2.95 -15.96 22.21
N ARG A 87 4.00 -15.74 21.40
CA ARG A 87 4.35 -14.43 20.87
C ARG A 87 3.13 -13.82 20.19
N ALA A 88 2.66 -12.68 20.69
CA ALA A 88 1.59 -11.92 20.08
C ALA A 88 2.18 -10.70 19.36
N TYR A 89 1.53 -10.27 18.28
CA TYR A 89 2.01 -9.19 17.42
C TYR A 89 0.88 -8.21 17.14
N THR A 90 1.25 -6.93 17.05
CA THR A 90 0.40 -5.87 16.53
C THR A 90 0.98 -5.33 15.22
N TYR A 91 0.10 -4.74 14.43
CA TYR A 91 0.39 -4.22 13.10
C TYR A 91 -0.10 -2.77 13.01
N LYS A 92 0.74 -1.91 12.44
CA LYS A 92 0.41 -0.50 12.18
C LYS A 92 1.04 -0.03 10.88
N VAL A 93 0.61 1.15 10.42
CA VAL A 93 1.22 1.85 9.29
C VAL A 93 1.79 3.16 9.82
N ASP A 94 3.06 3.44 9.52
CA ASP A 94 3.60 4.79 9.65
C ASP A 94 3.27 5.57 8.38
N SER A 95 2.31 6.48 8.49
CA SER A 95 1.83 7.29 7.35
C SER A 95 2.93 8.18 6.76
N ASN A 96 3.86 8.70 7.57
CA ASN A 96 4.93 9.57 7.09
C ASN A 96 5.94 8.77 6.29
N TYR A 97 6.33 7.61 6.81
CA TYR A 97 7.21 6.68 6.11
C TYR A 97 6.55 6.17 4.81
N LEU A 98 5.29 5.71 4.87
CA LEU A 98 4.60 5.19 3.70
C LEU A 98 4.44 6.25 2.60
N ASN A 99 4.13 7.50 2.98
CA ASN A 99 4.07 8.61 2.03
C ASN A 99 5.40 8.83 1.32
N LYS A 100 6.51 8.92 2.06
CA LYS A 100 7.85 9.07 1.47
C LYS A 100 8.19 7.91 0.53
N LYS A 101 7.92 6.68 0.97
CA LYS A 101 8.16 5.49 0.16
C LYS A 101 7.35 5.49 -1.14
N LEU A 102 6.05 5.80 -1.06
CA LEU A 102 5.16 5.87 -2.22
C LEU A 102 5.64 6.88 -3.26
N LEU A 103 6.07 8.06 -2.83
CA LEU A 103 6.58 9.10 -3.74
C LEU A 103 7.85 8.63 -4.46
N VAL A 104 8.81 8.07 -3.72
CA VAL A 104 10.06 7.55 -4.29
C VAL A 104 9.79 6.42 -5.29
N ASP A 105 8.95 5.46 -4.92
CA ASP A 105 8.64 4.31 -5.76
C ASP A 105 7.85 4.73 -7.02
N LEU A 106 6.95 5.71 -6.90
CA LEU A 106 6.20 6.27 -8.03
C LEU A 106 7.11 7.03 -8.99
N ASP A 107 8.03 7.86 -8.49
CA ASP A 107 8.99 8.60 -9.33
C ASP A 107 9.88 7.63 -10.12
N GLN A 108 10.34 6.56 -9.48
CA GLN A 108 11.12 5.54 -10.14
C GLN A 108 10.30 4.82 -11.23
N LEU A 109 9.08 4.41 -10.92
CA LEU A 109 8.17 3.79 -11.89
C LEU A 109 7.93 4.72 -13.10
N MET A 110 7.69 6.01 -12.87
CA MET A 110 7.42 6.97 -13.95
C MET A 110 8.62 7.18 -14.86
N LYS A 111 9.85 7.18 -14.31
CA LYS A 111 11.08 7.22 -15.11
C LYS A 111 11.18 6.00 -16.00
N ASP A 112 11.02 4.81 -15.43
CA ASP A 112 11.13 3.54 -16.16
C ASP A 112 10.02 3.41 -17.21
N LEU A 113 8.79 3.83 -16.88
CA LEU A 113 7.64 3.78 -17.77
C LEU A 113 7.83 4.69 -18.98
N LYS A 114 8.31 5.94 -18.78
CA LYS A 114 8.60 6.86 -19.90
C LYS A 114 9.62 6.26 -20.87
N VAL A 115 10.68 5.65 -20.33
CA VAL A 115 11.70 4.95 -21.13
C VAL A 115 11.10 3.79 -21.92
N LYS A 116 10.32 2.94 -21.26
CA LYS A 116 9.72 1.76 -21.89
C LYS A 116 8.66 2.10 -22.92
N ILE A 117 7.83 3.12 -22.69
CA ILE A 117 6.83 3.59 -23.66
C ILE A 117 7.51 4.02 -24.95
N ALA A 118 8.54 4.88 -24.87
CA ALA A 118 9.24 5.37 -26.05
C ALA A 118 9.84 4.24 -26.90
N ASN A 119 10.43 3.24 -26.23
CA ASN A 119 10.96 2.05 -26.90
C ASN A 119 9.86 1.24 -27.60
N VAL A 120 8.67 1.10 -27.00
CA VAL A 120 7.55 0.35 -27.59
C VAL A 120 6.96 1.06 -28.80
N ILE A 121 6.86 2.39 -28.76
CA ILE A 121 6.31 3.20 -29.85
C ILE A 121 7.36 3.55 -30.93
N GLY A 122 8.63 3.18 -30.73
CA GLY A 122 9.72 3.43 -31.69
C GLY A 122 10.18 4.89 -31.75
N VAL A 123 10.00 5.66 -30.68
CA VAL A 123 10.43 7.06 -30.58
C VAL A 123 11.74 7.13 -29.77
N GLU A 124 12.75 7.81 -30.32
CA GLU A 124 13.97 8.12 -29.56
C GLU A 124 13.65 9.19 -28.51
N ILE A 125 13.97 8.93 -27.25
CA ILE A 125 13.84 9.94 -26.20
C ILE A 125 15.02 10.89 -26.34
N GLU A 126 14.77 12.10 -26.86
CA GLU A 126 15.73 13.19 -26.72
C GLU A 126 16.01 13.40 -25.23
N LYS A 127 17.29 13.41 -24.84
CA LYS A 127 17.75 13.69 -23.48
C LYS A 127 17.52 15.17 -23.13
N THR A 128 16.28 15.62 -23.14
CA THR A 128 15.95 17.02 -22.88
C THR A 128 14.65 17.10 -22.10
N ALA A 129 14.75 16.94 -20.79
CA ALA A 129 14.01 17.74 -19.81
C ALA A 129 14.45 17.32 -18.40
N ASN A 130 15.51 17.96 -17.91
CA ASN A 130 15.63 18.24 -16.49
C ASN A 130 14.47 19.17 -16.11
N ILE A 131 13.42 18.65 -15.46
CA ILE A 131 12.60 19.37 -14.46
C ILE A 131 12.10 18.34 -13.45
#